data_AF-A0A1H7ZPB3-F1
#
_entry.id   AF-A0A1H7ZPB3-F1
#
_cell.length_a   1.000
_cell.length_b   1.000
_cell.length_c   1.000
_cell.angle_alpha   90.00
_cell.angle_beta   90.00
_cell.angle_gamma   90.00
#
_symmetry.space_group_name_H-M   'P 1'
#
loop_
_entity.id
_entity.type
_entity.pdbx_description
1 polymer ?
#
loop_
_entity_poly.entity_id
_entity_poly.type
_entity_poly.pdbx_seq_one_letter_code
_entity_poly.pdbx_strand_id
1 'polypeptide(L)'
;MLKLSKARRSMAVTVAALALAGAATVTTAGTAQASSNSCGSWINIGSPGNLTVRGTYAGQVEQQFLPYCGGGGAIRAHFQWSYGFRTNPANAGSTVDALIIDSNSNWLFSYDSGDIGVGSPDVYSTPVDVHYSPRDEYQAAVFSGDNCPTSEETALGSLHWYYNGGDYGQSQEGWCY
;
A
#
# COMPACT_ATOMS: atom_id res chain seq x y z
N MET A 1 -22.68 70.31 6.16
CA MET A 1 -22.63 69.08 5.34
C MET A 1 -21.39 68.28 5.75
N LEU A 2 -21.54 67.30 6.63
CA LEU A 2 -20.43 66.43 7.07
C LEU A 2 -20.57 65.05 6.40
N LYS A 3 -19.54 64.65 5.64
CA LYS A 3 -19.39 63.30 5.08
C LYS A 3 -18.60 62.44 6.07
N LEU A 4 -19.16 61.31 6.53
CA LEU A 4 -18.39 60.28 7.26
C LEU A 4 -18.15 59.05 6.36
N SER A 5 -16.88 58.68 6.29
CA SER A 5 -16.30 57.62 5.48
C SER A 5 -16.60 56.21 6.02
N LYS A 6 -16.87 55.27 5.11
CA LYS A 6 -17.03 53.83 5.37
C LYS A 6 -15.75 53.21 5.95
N ALA A 7 -15.88 52.51 7.08
CA ALA A 7 -14.84 51.64 7.61
C ALA A 7 -14.70 50.37 6.74
N ARG A 8 -13.48 50.10 6.25
CA ARG A 8 -13.14 48.82 5.60
C ARG A 8 -12.73 47.82 6.69
N ARG A 9 -13.37 46.65 6.70
CA ARG A 9 -13.02 45.54 7.59
C ARG A 9 -11.90 44.72 6.95
N SER A 10 -10.76 44.64 7.62
CA SER A 10 -9.68 43.72 7.27
C SER A 10 -10.06 42.32 7.77
N MET A 11 -10.16 41.35 6.86
CA MET A 11 -10.27 39.94 7.23
C MET A 11 -8.87 39.37 7.42
N ALA A 12 -8.58 38.86 8.62
CA ALA A 12 -7.36 38.11 8.90
C ALA A 12 -7.56 36.68 8.38
N VAL A 13 -6.73 36.26 7.42
CA VAL A 13 -6.65 34.87 6.96
C VAL A 13 -5.60 34.17 7.80
N THR A 14 -6.04 33.28 8.68
CA THR A 14 -5.15 32.43 9.48
C THR A 14 -4.68 31.26 8.62
N VAL A 15 -3.44 31.30 8.14
CA VAL A 15 -2.80 30.17 7.46
C VAL A 15 -2.28 29.22 8.53
N ALA A 16 -2.96 28.09 8.72
CA ALA A 16 -2.43 26.99 9.53
C ALA A 16 -1.33 26.29 8.74
N ALA A 17 -0.07 26.63 9.02
CA ALA A 17 1.09 25.90 8.52
C ALA A 17 1.22 24.59 9.33
N LEU A 18 0.78 23.48 8.75
CA LEU A 18 1.02 22.15 9.31
C LEU A 18 2.47 21.75 8.97
N ALA A 19 3.40 22.10 9.85
CA ALA A 19 4.78 21.63 9.77
C ALA A 19 4.84 20.19 10.28
N LEU A 20 4.75 19.21 9.36
CA LEU A 20 5.00 17.81 9.69
C LEU A 20 6.52 17.61 9.80
N ALA A 21 7.04 17.78 11.01
CA ALA A 21 8.38 17.36 11.38
C ALA A 21 8.41 15.83 11.47
N GLY A 22 8.59 15.16 10.33
CA GLY A 22 8.88 13.73 10.28
C GLY A 22 10.38 13.52 10.47
N ALA A 23 10.82 13.36 11.72
CA ALA A 23 12.15 12.88 12.01
C ALA A 23 12.28 11.45 11.43
N ALA A 24 12.98 11.31 10.31
CA ALA A 24 13.40 10.01 9.80
C ALA A 24 14.44 9.45 10.79
N THR A 25 13.97 8.73 11.80
CA THR A 25 14.83 7.86 12.59
C THR A 25 15.29 6.74 11.67
N VAL A 26 16.48 6.89 11.09
CA VAL A 26 17.22 5.79 10.47
C VAL A 26 17.62 4.85 11.61
N THR A 27 16.71 3.94 11.96
CA THR A 27 17.07 2.81 12.82
C THR A 27 18.10 2.00 12.05
N THR A 28 19.27 1.79 12.65
CA THR A 28 20.31 0.87 12.16
C THR A 28 19.66 -0.43 11.71
N ALA A 29 19.74 -0.71 10.41
CA ALA A 29 19.27 -1.93 9.79
C ALA A 29 20.01 -3.12 10.41
N GLY A 30 19.37 -3.78 11.37
CA GLY A 30 19.74 -5.14 11.74
C GLY A 30 19.27 -6.04 10.61
N THR A 31 20.11 -6.98 10.18
CA THR A 31 19.69 -8.00 9.22
C THR A 31 18.42 -8.65 9.74
N ALA A 32 17.28 -8.45 9.07
CA ALA A 32 16.04 -9.14 9.38
C ALA A 32 16.21 -10.62 8.99
N GLN A 33 16.90 -11.36 9.87
CA GLN A 33 16.91 -12.80 9.81
C GLN A 33 15.51 -13.23 10.24
N ALA A 34 14.68 -13.64 9.27
CA ALA A 34 13.42 -14.32 9.58
C ALA A 34 13.72 -15.41 10.61
N SER A 35 12.93 -15.47 11.70
CA SER A 35 13.18 -16.46 12.75
C SER A 35 13.20 -17.86 12.11
N SER A 36 14.08 -18.75 12.57
CA SER A 36 14.19 -20.11 12.03
C SER A 36 12.88 -20.91 12.07
N ASN A 37 11.90 -20.46 12.87
CA ASN A 37 10.57 -21.06 12.98
C ASN A 37 9.57 -20.56 11.92
N SER A 38 9.92 -19.54 11.13
CA SER A 38 9.07 -18.96 10.08
C SER A 38 9.33 -19.56 8.70
N CYS A 39 10.36 -20.39 8.56
CA CYS A 39 10.73 -20.99 7.30
C CYS A 39 9.60 -21.85 6.73
N GLY A 40 9.32 -21.69 5.43
CA GLY A 40 8.27 -22.42 4.74
C GLY A 40 6.84 -21.93 5.02
N SER A 41 6.66 -20.82 5.73
CA SER A 41 5.36 -20.16 5.92
C SER A 41 5.40 -18.70 5.43
N TRP A 42 4.29 -18.24 4.84
CA TRP A 42 4.13 -16.84 4.49
C TRP A 42 3.97 -15.99 5.75
N ILE A 43 4.72 -14.88 5.81
CA ILE A 43 4.64 -13.88 6.87
C ILE A 43 4.40 -12.50 6.27
N ASN A 44 3.58 -11.68 6.92
CA ASN A 44 3.38 -10.29 6.52
C ASN A 44 4.62 -9.47 6.89
N ILE A 45 5.02 -8.56 5.99
CA ILE A 45 6.16 -7.68 6.15
C ILE A 45 5.71 -6.24 5.97
N GLY A 46 6.23 -5.36 6.82
CA GLY A 46 5.97 -3.94 6.72
C GLY A 46 4.57 -3.52 7.16
N SER A 47 4.15 -2.34 6.72
CA SER A 47 2.82 -1.76 7.00
C SER A 47 1.88 -1.92 5.81
N PRO A 48 0.57 -2.20 6.05
CA PRO A 48 -0.43 -2.29 5.00
C PRO A 48 -0.71 -0.94 4.33
N GLY A 49 -1.13 -0.99 3.06
CA GLY A 49 -1.78 0.10 2.34
C GLY A 49 -3.29 -0.10 2.28
N ASN A 50 -4.07 0.97 2.50
CA ASN A 50 -5.54 0.89 2.50
C ASN A 50 -6.13 1.36 1.17
N LEU A 51 -7.08 0.61 0.63
CA LEU A 51 -7.84 0.98 -0.57
C LEU A 51 -9.25 1.41 -0.18
N THR A 52 -9.67 2.57 -0.66
CA THR A 52 -11.05 3.07 -0.58
C THR A 52 -11.64 3.17 -1.98
N VAL A 53 -12.81 2.58 -2.20
CA VAL A 53 -13.53 2.61 -3.49
C VAL A 53 -14.90 3.23 -3.26
N ARG A 54 -15.26 4.23 -4.07
CA ARG A 54 -16.52 5.00 -3.99
C ARG A 54 -16.81 5.50 -2.57
N GLY A 55 -15.75 5.98 -1.89
CA GLY A 55 -15.82 6.46 -0.50
C GLY A 55 -16.03 5.38 0.57
N THR A 56 -15.94 4.10 0.23
CA THR A 56 -16.05 2.98 1.18
C THR A 56 -14.73 2.23 1.28
N TYR A 57 -14.27 1.94 2.49
CA TYR A 57 -13.05 1.16 2.73
C TYR A 57 -13.19 -0.24 2.11
N ALA A 58 -12.44 -0.48 1.03
CA ALA A 58 -12.51 -1.68 0.21
C ALA A 58 -11.66 -2.81 0.77
N GLY A 59 -10.50 -2.50 1.36
CA GLY A 59 -9.59 -3.50 1.90
C GLY A 59 -8.19 -2.95 2.10
N GLN A 60 -7.26 -3.84 2.38
CA GLN A 60 -5.84 -3.51 2.55
C GLN A 60 -4.94 -4.43 1.74
N VAL A 61 -3.82 -3.90 1.27
CA VAL A 61 -2.75 -4.66 0.65
C VAL A 61 -1.54 -4.74 1.57
N GLU A 62 -0.99 -5.94 1.72
CA GLU A 62 0.19 -6.26 2.51
C GLU A 62 1.21 -7.01 1.66
N GLN A 63 2.48 -6.85 1.98
CA GLN A 63 3.53 -7.68 1.41
C GLN A 63 3.70 -8.94 2.25
N GLN A 64 3.77 -10.10 1.59
CA GLN A 64 4.07 -11.36 2.22
C GLN A 64 5.42 -11.88 1.76
N PHE A 65 6.17 -12.46 2.69
CA PHE A 65 7.46 -13.10 2.46
C PHE A 65 7.43 -14.56 2.89
N LEU A 66 8.00 -15.44 2.07
CA LEU A 66 8.20 -16.86 2.32
C LEU A 66 9.71 -17.13 2.44
N PRO A 67 10.27 -17.19 3.66
CA PRO A 67 11.68 -17.51 3.86
C PRO A 67 11.95 -18.99 3.55
N TYR A 68 13.00 -19.27 2.78
CA TYR A 68 13.48 -20.63 2.51
C TYR A 68 14.57 -21.05 3.51
N CYS A 69 14.53 -22.30 3.99
CA CYS A 69 15.49 -22.85 4.97
C CYS A 69 16.95 -22.91 4.50
N GLY A 70 17.25 -22.52 3.25
CA GLY A 70 18.59 -22.52 2.65
C GLY A 70 19.07 -21.15 2.21
N GLY A 71 18.38 -20.07 2.60
CA GLY A 71 18.63 -18.72 2.12
C GLY A 71 17.68 -18.30 0.98
N GLY A 72 17.52 -16.98 0.81
CA GLY A 72 16.56 -16.40 -0.10
C GLY A 72 15.10 -16.53 0.37
N GLY A 73 14.18 -16.40 -0.56
CA GLY A 73 12.75 -16.52 -0.31
C GLY A 73 11.93 -16.03 -1.49
N ALA A 74 10.62 -16.10 -1.36
CA ALA A 74 9.70 -15.49 -2.31
C ALA A 74 8.86 -14.41 -1.64
N ILE A 75 8.42 -13.45 -2.43
CA ILE A 75 7.55 -12.36 -2.02
C ILE A 75 6.28 -12.36 -2.86
N ARG A 76 5.17 -11.89 -2.29
CA ARG A 76 3.92 -11.66 -3.02
C ARG A 76 3.14 -10.53 -2.38
N ALA A 77 2.26 -9.90 -3.14
CA ALA A 77 1.22 -9.04 -2.58
C ALA A 77 0.05 -9.88 -2.12
N HIS A 78 -0.57 -9.47 -1.02
CA HIS A 78 -1.80 -10.02 -0.49
C HIS A 78 -2.76 -8.86 -0.27
N PHE A 79 -3.82 -8.79 -1.06
CA PHE A 79 -4.93 -7.90 -0.80
C PHE A 79 -6.05 -8.66 -0.10
N GLN A 80 -6.62 -8.05 0.93
CA GLN A 80 -7.76 -8.59 1.64
C GLN A 80 -8.94 -7.62 1.58
N TRP A 81 -10.03 -8.08 0.98
CA TRP A 81 -11.30 -7.36 0.96
C TRP A 81 -11.86 -7.16 2.37
N SER A 82 -12.31 -5.95 2.66
CA SER A 82 -13.05 -5.66 3.88
C SER A 82 -14.40 -6.37 3.85
N TYR A 83 -14.84 -6.87 5.02
CA TYR A 83 -16.13 -7.56 5.13
C TYR A 83 -17.30 -6.63 4.73
N GLY A 84 -17.27 -5.38 5.18
CA GLY A 84 -18.31 -4.40 4.87
C GLY A 84 -18.41 -4.10 3.38
N PHE A 85 -17.27 -3.96 2.69
CA PHE A 85 -17.26 -3.70 1.26
C PHE A 85 -17.74 -4.89 0.45
N ARG A 86 -17.21 -6.10 0.73
CA ARG A 86 -17.51 -7.32 -0.06
C ARG A 86 -18.94 -7.82 0.09
N THR A 87 -19.58 -7.56 1.23
CA THR A 87 -20.94 -8.01 1.49
C THR A 87 -22.01 -7.01 1.05
N ASN A 88 -21.61 -5.80 0.66
CA ASN A 88 -22.53 -4.79 0.13
C ASN A 88 -22.88 -5.12 -1.34
N PRO A 89 -24.16 -5.38 -1.67
CA PRO A 89 -24.57 -5.69 -3.05
C PRO A 89 -24.25 -4.58 -4.06
N ALA A 90 -24.11 -3.33 -3.61
CA ALA A 90 -23.74 -2.20 -4.48
C ALA A 90 -22.31 -2.29 -5.03
N ASN A 91 -21.46 -3.13 -4.42
CA ASN A 91 -20.07 -3.35 -4.83
C ASN A 91 -19.89 -4.69 -5.56
N ALA A 92 -20.98 -5.38 -5.90
CA ALA A 92 -20.90 -6.62 -6.65
C ALA A 92 -20.23 -6.39 -8.00
N GLY A 93 -19.26 -7.23 -8.35
CA GLY A 93 -18.49 -7.10 -9.59
C GLY A 93 -17.28 -6.17 -9.52
N SER A 94 -17.01 -5.52 -8.37
CA SER A 94 -15.72 -4.84 -8.17
C SER A 94 -14.56 -5.83 -8.23
N THR A 95 -13.47 -5.40 -8.85
CA THR A 95 -12.27 -6.19 -9.05
C THR A 95 -11.05 -5.43 -8.54
N VAL A 96 -10.01 -6.17 -8.17
CA VAL A 96 -8.70 -5.62 -7.84
C VAL A 96 -7.59 -6.43 -8.47
N ASP A 97 -6.49 -5.76 -8.76
CA ASP A 97 -5.24 -6.37 -9.17
C ASP A 97 -4.22 -6.17 -8.05
N ALA A 98 -3.78 -7.27 -7.42
CA ALA A 98 -2.74 -7.25 -6.40
C ALA A 98 -1.38 -7.57 -7.03
N LEU A 99 -0.33 -6.84 -6.63
CA LEU A 99 0.96 -6.91 -7.31
C LEU A 99 2.17 -6.50 -6.49
N ILE A 100 3.34 -6.93 -6.94
CA ILE A 100 4.65 -6.53 -6.42
C ILE A 100 5.32 -5.54 -7.39
N ILE A 101 5.73 -4.39 -6.86
CA ILE A 101 6.51 -3.35 -7.55
C ILE A 101 7.93 -3.32 -7.00
N ASP A 102 8.92 -3.17 -7.87
CA ASP A 102 10.28 -2.74 -7.48
C ASP A 102 10.34 -1.22 -7.48
N SER A 103 10.86 -0.65 -6.40
CA SER A 103 11.14 0.78 -6.18
C SER A 103 11.73 1.52 -7.39
N ASN A 104 12.51 0.83 -8.22
CA ASN A 104 13.42 1.47 -9.15
C ASN A 104 12.98 1.37 -10.62
N SER A 105 11.95 0.58 -10.88
CA SER A 105 11.74 0.06 -12.22
C SER A 105 10.39 0.51 -12.82
N ASN A 106 9.41 0.96 -12.03
CA ASN A 106 8.01 1.13 -12.46
C ASN A 106 7.41 -0.15 -13.10
N TRP A 107 8.13 -1.29 -13.11
CA TRP A 107 7.66 -2.51 -13.72
C TRP A 107 6.84 -3.30 -12.69
N LEU A 108 5.69 -3.78 -13.14
CA LEU A 108 4.87 -4.75 -12.45
C LEU A 108 5.56 -6.11 -12.60
N PHE A 109 6.05 -6.72 -11.51
CA PHE A 109 6.76 -8.01 -11.59
C PHE A 109 5.80 -9.19 -11.56
N SER A 110 4.67 -9.01 -10.89
CA SER A 110 3.63 -10.00 -10.81
C SER A 110 2.33 -9.31 -10.47
N TYR A 111 1.25 -9.74 -11.12
CA TYR A 111 -0.10 -9.37 -10.76
C TYR A 111 -1.00 -10.60 -10.73
N ASP A 112 -2.07 -10.52 -9.96
CA ASP A 112 -3.24 -11.40 -10.09
C ASP A 112 -4.50 -10.58 -9.82
N SER A 113 -5.58 -10.95 -10.50
CA SER A 113 -6.86 -10.26 -10.45
C SER A 113 -7.86 -11.05 -9.61
N GLY A 114 -8.58 -10.38 -8.72
CA GLY A 114 -9.62 -11.01 -7.92
C GLY A 114 -10.89 -10.18 -7.82
N ASP A 115 -12.03 -10.86 -7.94
CA ASP A 115 -13.35 -10.22 -7.94
C ASP A 115 -14.09 -10.45 -6.62
N ILE A 116 -14.93 -9.49 -6.26
CA ILE A 116 -15.93 -9.67 -5.19
C ILE A 116 -16.96 -10.70 -5.65
N GLY A 117 -16.84 -11.94 -5.14
CA GLY A 117 -17.87 -12.98 -5.30
C GLY A 117 -17.36 -14.38 -5.62
N VAL A 118 -16.07 -14.57 -5.94
CA VAL A 118 -15.53 -15.88 -6.36
C VAL A 118 -15.00 -16.77 -5.23
N GLY A 119 -15.22 -16.38 -3.97
CA GLY A 119 -15.16 -17.29 -2.82
C GLY A 119 -14.06 -17.03 -1.78
N SER A 120 -13.00 -16.28 -2.13
CA SER A 120 -11.95 -15.88 -1.19
C SER A 120 -12.03 -14.37 -0.89
N PRO A 121 -11.91 -13.92 0.38
CA PRO A 121 -11.71 -12.52 0.69
C PRO A 121 -10.29 -12.04 0.32
N ASP A 122 -9.39 -12.97 0.00
CA ASP A 122 -7.99 -12.71 -0.26
C ASP A 122 -7.68 -12.84 -1.77
N VAL A 123 -6.91 -11.88 -2.28
CA VAL A 123 -6.33 -11.84 -3.62
C VAL A 123 -4.81 -11.82 -3.48
N TYR A 124 -4.09 -12.68 -4.19
CA TYR A 124 -2.64 -12.81 -4.05
C TYR A 124 -1.96 -12.63 -5.39
N SER A 125 -0.90 -11.84 -5.46
CA SER A 125 -0.05 -11.87 -6.66
C SER A 125 0.66 -13.22 -6.80
N THR A 126 1.15 -13.53 -8.00
CA THR A 126 2.10 -14.63 -8.16
C THR A 126 3.37 -14.34 -7.33
N PRO A 127 3.93 -15.35 -6.64
CA PRO A 127 5.20 -15.20 -5.95
C PRO A 127 6.36 -14.82 -6.87
N VAL A 128 7.20 -13.89 -6.44
CA VAL A 128 8.45 -13.47 -7.11
C VAL A 128 9.62 -13.84 -6.20
N ASP A 129 10.74 -14.27 -6.78
CA ASP A 129 11.97 -14.48 -6.02
C ASP A 129 12.47 -13.16 -5.43
N VAL A 130 12.86 -13.15 -4.16
CA VAL A 130 13.30 -11.94 -3.46
C VAL A 130 14.59 -11.34 -4.03
N HIS A 131 15.37 -12.10 -4.80
CA HIS A 131 16.58 -11.65 -5.47
C HIS A 131 16.39 -11.41 -6.97
N TYR A 132 15.13 -11.30 -7.43
CA TYR A 132 14.84 -11.05 -8.83
C TYR A 132 15.37 -9.68 -9.30
N SER A 133 15.34 -8.67 -8.44
CA SER A 133 15.90 -7.33 -8.70
C SER A 133 17.22 -7.17 -7.94
N PRO A 134 18.26 -6.56 -8.52
CA PRO A 134 19.57 -6.40 -7.86
C PRO A 134 19.57 -5.54 -6.59
N ARG A 135 18.46 -4.86 -6.27
CA ARG A 135 18.31 -4.08 -5.03
C ARG A 135 17.59 -4.83 -3.91
N ASP A 136 16.86 -5.89 -4.24
CA ASP A 136 15.97 -6.59 -3.32
C ASP A 136 14.96 -5.64 -2.62
N GLU A 137 14.49 -4.61 -3.33
CA GLU A 137 13.59 -3.57 -2.81
C GLU A 137 12.20 -3.70 -3.43
N TYR A 138 11.20 -4.01 -2.61
CA TYR A 138 9.86 -4.31 -3.09
C TYR A 138 8.76 -3.68 -2.26
N GLN A 139 7.64 -3.41 -2.93
CA GLN A 139 6.43 -2.87 -2.34
C GLN A 139 5.22 -3.64 -2.89
N ALA A 140 4.32 -4.05 -2.00
CA ALA A 140 3.03 -4.56 -2.39
C ALA A 140 2.09 -3.41 -2.78
N ALA A 141 1.31 -3.62 -3.82
CA ALA A 141 0.36 -2.64 -4.33
C ALA A 141 -0.94 -3.30 -4.74
N VAL A 142 -2.00 -2.51 -4.77
CA VAL A 142 -3.29 -2.92 -5.32
C VAL A 142 -3.91 -1.78 -6.13
N PHE A 143 -4.43 -2.13 -7.31
CA PHE A 143 -5.28 -1.27 -8.13
C PHE A 143 -6.70 -1.81 -8.11
N SER A 144 -7.70 -0.92 -8.19
CA SER A 144 -9.07 -1.34 -8.46
C SER A 144 -9.34 -1.34 -9.97
N GLY A 145 -9.94 -2.42 -10.47
CA GLY A 145 -10.33 -2.53 -11.88
C GLY A 145 -11.65 -1.82 -12.23
N ASP A 146 -12.24 -1.07 -11.30
CA ASP A 146 -13.49 -0.30 -11.47
C ASP A 146 -13.33 0.96 -12.36
N ASN A 147 -12.40 0.96 -13.33
CA ASN A 147 -12.02 2.11 -14.18
C ASN A 147 -11.59 3.34 -13.38
N CYS A 148 -10.67 3.14 -12.45
CA CYS A 148 -10.03 4.22 -11.72
C CYS A 148 -8.92 4.82 -12.64
N PRO A 149 -8.98 6.11 -13.04
CA PRO A 149 -8.10 6.70 -14.07
C PRO A 149 -6.76 7.31 -13.61
N THR A 150 -6.40 7.32 -12.32
CA THR A 150 -5.24 8.04 -11.78
C THR A 150 -4.37 7.26 -10.78
N SER A 151 -3.09 7.64 -10.68
CA SER A 151 -2.11 7.01 -9.75
C SER A 151 -2.44 7.19 -8.26
N GLU A 152 -3.36 8.10 -7.91
CA GLU A 152 -3.84 8.29 -6.52
C GLU A 152 -4.76 7.15 -6.05
N GLU A 153 -5.13 6.23 -6.95
CA GLU A 153 -6.04 5.12 -6.71
C GLU A 153 -5.32 3.83 -6.34
N THR A 154 -3.98 3.88 -6.28
CA THR A 154 -3.16 2.74 -5.90
C THR A 154 -2.91 2.78 -4.40
N ALA A 155 -3.34 1.74 -3.69
CA ALA A 155 -2.90 1.56 -2.33
C ALA A 155 -1.57 0.82 -2.34
N LEU A 156 -0.59 1.30 -1.59
CA LEU A 156 0.74 0.73 -1.49
C LEU A 156 1.03 0.34 -0.03
N GLY A 157 1.55 -0.85 0.20
CA GLY A 157 2.18 -1.21 1.47
C GLY A 157 3.47 -0.41 1.69
N SER A 158 4.17 -0.62 2.79
CA SER A 158 5.51 -0.03 2.96
C SER A 158 6.52 -0.65 1.99
N LEU A 159 7.49 0.15 1.54
CA LEU A 159 8.65 -0.36 0.80
C LEU A 159 9.59 -1.09 1.75
N HIS A 160 9.89 -2.35 1.44
CA HIS A 160 10.80 -3.21 2.21
C HIS A 160 12.08 -3.52 1.42
N TRP A 161 13.22 -3.47 2.12
CA TRP A 161 14.54 -3.76 1.57
C TRP A 161 15.04 -5.09 2.14
N TYR A 162 15.02 -6.16 1.35
CA TYR A 162 15.38 -7.49 1.82
C TYR A 162 16.89 -7.71 1.97
N TYR A 163 17.71 -6.91 1.29
CA TYR A 163 19.17 -6.91 1.47
C TYR A 163 19.60 -6.58 2.91
N ASN A 164 18.90 -5.66 3.57
CA ASN A 164 19.22 -5.22 4.94
C ASN A 164 18.10 -5.46 5.97
N GLY A 165 16.92 -5.89 5.52
CA GLY A 165 15.76 -6.19 6.35
C GLY A 165 14.98 -4.97 6.85
N GLY A 166 15.19 -3.78 6.28
CA GLY A 166 14.54 -2.56 6.75
C GLY A 166 13.28 -2.17 5.97
N ASP A 167 12.34 -1.52 6.66
CA ASP A 167 11.20 -0.84 6.06
C ASP A 167 11.51 0.66 5.92
N TYR A 168 11.50 1.18 4.70
CA TYR A 168 11.94 2.56 4.39
C TYR A 168 10.87 3.44 3.76
N GLY A 169 9.82 2.85 3.16
CA GLY A 169 8.69 3.60 2.60
C GLY A 169 7.49 3.61 3.54
N GLN A 170 6.78 4.74 3.62
CA GLN A 170 5.46 4.74 4.25
C GLN A 170 4.47 4.03 3.33
N SER A 171 3.44 3.41 3.91
CA SER A 171 2.30 2.96 3.13
C SER A 171 1.56 4.17 2.53
N GLN A 172 0.91 3.94 1.40
CA GLN A 172 0.09 4.92 0.70
C GLN A 172 -1.35 4.42 0.65
N GLU A 173 -2.29 5.30 0.97
CA GLU A 173 -3.70 5.02 0.77
C GLU A 173 -4.10 5.26 -0.69
N GLY A 174 -4.89 4.35 -1.25
CA GLY A 174 -5.48 4.47 -2.58
C GLY A 174 -6.94 4.89 -2.50
N TRP A 175 -7.35 5.82 -3.35
CA TRP A 175 -8.72 6.35 -3.39
C TRP A 175 -9.29 6.28 -4.80
N CYS A 176 -10.23 5.37 -5.06
CA CYS A 176 -11.02 5.33 -6.29
C CYS A 176 -12.40 5.93 -6.06
N TYR A 177 -12.75 6.96 -6.83
CA TYR A 177 -14.00 7.73 -6.69
C TYR A 177 -15.04 7.32 -7.73
#